data_AF-A0A7X4FV02-F1
#
_entry.id   AF-A0A7X4FV02-F1
#
_cell.length_a   1.000
_cell.length_b   1.000
_cell.length_c   1.000
_cell.angle_alpha   90.00
_cell.angle_beta   90.00
_cell.angle_gamma   90.00
#
_symmetry.space_group_name_H-M   'P 1'
#
loop_
_entity.id
_entity.type
_entity.pdbx_description
1 polymer ?
#
loop_
_entity_poly.entity_id
_entity_poly.type
_entity_poly.pdbx_seq_one_letter_code
_entity_poly.pdbx_strand_id
1 'polypeptide(L)' 'MGSLELSAAEFAAKWRENARRESASSQEHFLDLCRLLNVPTPAEADPSGESYTFEAGAERLST' A
#
# COMPACT_ATOMS: atom_id res chain seq x y z
N MET A 1 15.36 -4.94 -16.76
CA MET A 1 14.33 -5.21 -15.74
C MET A 1 13.89 -3.87 -15.20
N GLY A 2 12.61 -3.54 -15.32
CA GLY A 2 12.09 -2.21 -15.00
C GLY A 2 12.00 -2.01 -13.49
N SER A 3 12.81 -1.10 -12.97
CA SER A 3 12.63 -0.55 -11.62
C SER A 3 11.29 0.18 -11.58
N LEU A 4 10.31 -0.37 -10.85
CA LEU A 4 9.09 0.32 -10.45
C LEU A 4 9.40 1.26 -9.26
N GLU A 5 10.46 2.07 -9.39
CA GLU A 5 10.90 3.00 -8.35
C GLU A 5 10.07 4.28 -8.45
N LEU A 6 9.17 4.48 -7.50
CA LEU A 6 8.44 5.73 -7.36
C LEU A 6 9.35 6.73 -6.68
N SER A 7 9.64 7.88 -7.30
CA SER A 7 10.46 8.90 -6.64
C SER A 7 9.69 9.60 -5.50
N ALA A 8 10.41 10.12 -4.50
CA ALA A 8 9.79 10.85 -3.39
C ALA A 8 8.97 12.06 -3.86
N ALA A 9 9.39 12.70 -4.96
CA ALA A 9 8.67 13.82 -5.57
C ALA A 9 7.36 13.37 -6.23
N GLU A 10 7.35 12.23 -6.92
CA GLU A 10 6.14 11.65 -7.51
C GLU A 10 5.17 11.15 -6.45
N PHE A 11 5.68 10.50 -5.40
CA PHE A 11 4.89 10.11 -4.23
C PHE A 11 4.22 11.34 -3.58
N ALA A 12 5.01 12.37 -3.29
CA ALA A 12 4.49 13.60 -2.71
C ALA A 12 3.46 14.27 -3.63
N ALA A 13 3.72 14.35 -4.94
CA ALA A 13 2.77 14.93 -5.90
C ALA A 13 1.44 14.15 -5.95
N LYS A 14 1.49 12.81 -5.95
CA LYS A 14 0.30 11.94 -5.97
C LYS A 14 -0.55 12.07 -4.71
N TRP A 15 0.09 12.26 -3.55
CA TRP A 15 -0.61 12.25 -2.25
C TRP A 15 -0.87 13.65 -1.67
N ARG A 16 -0.23 14.71 -2.20
CA ARG A 16 -0.37 16.09 -1.72
C ARG A 16 -1.76 16.69 -1.90
N GLU A 17 -2.52 16.27 -2.91
CA GLU A 17 -3.89 16.75 -3.16
C GLU A 17 -4.95 15.65 -2.99
N ASN A 18 -4.62 14.58 -2.26
CA ASN A 18 -5.53 13.45 -2.09
C ASN A 18 -6.70 13.82 -1.15
N ALA A 19 -7.70 14.51 -1.68
CA ALA A 19 -8.94 14.87 -1.01
C ALA A 19 -9.92 13.69 -0.85
N ARG A 20 -9.45 12.44 -1.04
CA ARG A 20 -10.29 11.25 -1.00
C ARG A 20 -10.50 10.77 0.43
N ARG A 21 -11.76 10.47 0.75
CA ARG A 21 -12.25 10.00 2.06
C ARG A 21 -11.37 8.85 2.58
N GLU A 22 -10.93 9.01 3.83
CA GLU A 22 -9.77 8.40 4.50
C GLU A 22 -9.78 6.87 4.73
N SER A 23 -10.43 6.08 3.88
CA SER A 23 -10.40 4.61 4.01
C SER A 23 -10.18 3.86 2.70
N ALA A 24 -10.58 4.42 1.56
CA ALA A 24 -10.46 3.70 0.28
C ALA A 24 -9.05 3.79 -0.34
N SER A 25 -8.23 4.73 0.14
CA SER A 25 -6.93 5.03 -0.48
C SER A 25 -5.72 4.52 0.32
N SER A 26 -5.92 4.01 1.54
CA SER A 26 -4.84 3.62 2.45
C SER A 26 -4.05 2.42 1.94
N GLN A 27 -4.72 1.46 1.27
CA GLN A 27 -4.05 0.33 0.64
C GLN A 27 -3.14 0.79 -0.51
N GLU A 28 -3.64 1.65 -1.41
CA GLU A 28 -2.85 2.18 -2.51
C GLU A 28 -1.67 3.05 -2.00
N HIS A 29 -1.89 3.86 -0.97
CA HIS A 29 -0.86 4.66 -0.32
C HIS A 29 0.29 3.82 0.21
N PHE A 30 -0.03 2.72 0.89
CA PHE A 30 0.97 1.81 1.43
C PHE A 30 1.74 1.07 0.34
N LEU A 31 1.07 0.67 -0.75
CA LEU A 31 1.74 0.06 -1.90
C LEU A 31 2.72 1.04 -2.56
N ASP A 32 2.34 2.31 -2.70
CA ASP A 32 3.24 3.34 -3.22
C ASP A 32 4.41 3.63 -2.28
N LEU A 33 4.20 3.51 -0.96
CA LEU A 33 5.29 3.59 0.02
C LEU A 33 6.28 2.42 -0.14
N CYS A 34 5.78 1.19 -0.36
CA CYS A 34 6.64 0.03 -0.62
C CYS A 34 7.51 0.25 -1.88
N ARG A 35 6.91 0.81 -2.93
CA ARG A 35 7.62 1.17 -4.18
C ARG A 35 8.65 2.27 -3.98
N LEU A 36 8.34 3.29 -3.17
CA LEU A 36 9.28 4.36 -2.82
C LEU A 36 10.50 3.84 -2.04
N LEU A 37 10.28 2.86 -1.15
CA LEU A 37 11.33 2.27 -0.33
C LEU A 37 12.05 1.10 -1.00
N ASN A 38 11.66 0.73 -2.22
CA ASN A 38 12.15 -0.46 -2.94
C ASN A 38 12.08 -1.73 -2.08
N VAL A 39 10.98 -1.90 -1.35
CA VAL A 39 10.67 -3.10 -0.55
C VAL A 39 9.53 -3.88 -1.19
N PRO A 40 9.48 -5.21 -1.05
CA PRO A 40 8.39 -6.01 -1.59
C PRO A 40 7.06 -5.59 -0.98
N THR A 41 6.02 -5.49 -1.81
CA THR A 41 4.65 -5.21 -1.31
C THR A 41 4.11 -6.39 -0.51
N PRO A 42 3.04 -6.21 0.30
CA PRO A 42 2.39 -7.30 1.02
C PRO A 42 2.06 -8.50 0.14
N ALA A 43 1.52 -8.26 -1.07
CA ALA A 43 1.19 -9.31 -2.02
C ALA A 43 2.41 -10.03 -2.62
N GLU A 44 3.58 -9.37 -2.69
CA GLU A 44 4.82 -9.95 -3.21
C GLU A 44 5.61 -10.70 -2.13
N ALA A 45 5.64 -10.15 -0.91
CA ALA A 45 6.32 -10.75 0.23
C ALA A 45 5.53 -11.93 0.83
N ASP A 46 4.19 -11.85 0.81
CA ASP A 46 3.31 -12.85 1.40
C ASP A 46 2.00 -12.98 0.60
N PRO A 47 2.01 -13.68 -0.55
CA PRO A 47 0.83 -13.87 -1.39
C PRO A 47 -0.29 -14.67 -0.71
N SER A 48 0.02 -15.44 0.34
CA SER A 48 -0.98 -16.13 1.17
C SER A 48 -1.69 -15.20 2.16
N GLY A 49 -1.07 -14.06 2.50
CA GLY A 49 -1.61 -13.11 3.48
C GLY A 49 -1.70 -13.66 4.90
N GLU A 50 -0.85 -14.62 5.27
CA GLU A 50 -0.82 -15.25 6.59
C GLU A 50 -0.10 -14.40 7.65
N SER A 51 0.83 -13.54 7.23
CA SER A 51 1.74 -12.80 8.12
C SER A 51 1.88 -11.32 7.80
N TYR A 52 1.73 -10.93 6.52
CA TYR A 52 1.89 -9.54 6.08
C TYR A 52 0.76 -9.17 5.12
N THR A 53 -0.42 -8.88 5.69
CA THR A 53 -1.63 -8.48 4.96
C THR A 53 -2.31 -7.28 5.63
N PHE A 54 -3.06 -6.50 4.84
CA PHE A 54 -3.70 -5.25 5.28
C PHE A 54 -4.81 -5.44 6.32
N GLU A 55 -5.38 -6.64 6.40
CA GLU A 55 -6.53 -6.97 7.25
C GLU A 55 -6.21 -8.09 8.26
N ALA A 56 -4.92 -8.29 8.60
CA ALA A 56 -4.50 -9.31 9.55
C ALA A 56 -5.16 -9.07 10.92
N GLY A 57 -6.07 -9.96 11.32
CA GLY A 57 -6.83 -9.85 12.56
C GLY A 57 -8.07 -8.96 12.50
N ALA A 58 -8.43 -8.41 11.33
CA ALA A 58 -9.75 -7.80 11.14
C ALA A 58 -10.79 -8.90 10.95
N GLU A 59 -11.31 -9.46 12.04
CA GLU A 59 -12.49 -10.31 11.96
C GLU A 59 -13.65 -9.48 11.40
N ARG A 60 -14.16 -9.89 10.22
CA ARG A 60 -15.40 -9.35 9.68
C ARG A 60 -16.52 -9.68 10.69
N LEU A 61 -16.86 -8.73 11.55
CA LEU A 61 -18.03 -8.82 12.42
C LEU A 61 -19.30 -8.74 11.54
N SER A 62 -19.73 -9.89 11.01
CA SER A 62 -21.03 -10.02 10.38
C SER A 62 -22.10 -10.08 11.49
N THR A 63 -22.81 -8.97 11.69
CA THR A 63 -24.10 -8.93 12.39
C THR A 63 -25.22 -9.32 11.43
#